data_AF-A0A182EPM5-F1
#
_entry.id   AF-A0A182EPM5-F1
#
_cell.length_a   1.000
_cell.length_b   1.000
_cell.length_c   1.000
_cell.angle_alpha   90.00
_cell.angle_beta   90.00
_cell.angle_gamma   90.00
#
_symmetry.space_group_name_H-M   'P 1'
#
loop_
_entity.id
_entity.type
_entity.pdbx_description
1 polymer ?
#
loop_
_entity_poly.entity_id
_entity_poly.type
_entity_poly.pdbx_seq_one_letter_code
_entity_poly.pdbx_strand_id
1 'polypeptide(L)'
;MIQWFLRVTVIERLLLDPFHNMIDLCSISNISIFVLTHPLHGYYIHGRSVHDRADTDMIKMNQYLHRERENLCGTRGLEAGSQLQTYIINLPKAFREQFDAASNILENGKERLDRLNNDYFDATANNIEKIAKGHEQLNIFLMRFIEHNTPQADYIITDASLLESLCDIEFSDSSNVGNFVRLELHTRSIYP
;
A
#
# COMPACT_ATOMS: atom_id res chain seq x y z
N MET A 1 -29.60 -8.82 -17.53
CA MET A 1 -29.57 -7.38 -17.16
C MET A 1 -29.99 -7.15 -15.72
N ILE A 2 -31.22 -7.47 -15.30
CA ILE A 2 -31.68 -7.31 -13.90
C ILE A 2 -30.84 -8.11 -12.88
N GLN A 3 -30.50 -9.37 -13.18
CA GLN A 3 -29.63 -10.18 -12.31
C GLN A 3 -28.24 -9.56 -12.12
N TRP A 4 -27.64 -9.03 -13.19
CA TRP A 4 -26.33 -8.35 -13.14
C TRP A 4 -26.42 -7.07 -12.32
N PHE A 5 -27.47 -6.28 -12.55
CA PHE A 5 -27.70 -5.05 -11.81
C PHE A 5 -27.88 -5.31 -10.31
N LEU A 6 -28.72 -6.29 -9.93
CA LEU A 6 -28.90 -6.71 -8.53
C LEU A 6 -27.60 -7.22 -7.91
N ARG A 7 -26.79 -7.98 -8.65
CA ARG A 7 -25.49 -8.46 -8.14
C ARG A 7 -24.53 -7.29 -7.88
N VAL A 8 -24.34 -6.40 -8.85
CA VAL A 8 -23.37 -5.30 -8.76
C VAL A 8 -23.81 -4.23 -7.75
N THR A 9 -25.09 -3.89 -7.69
CA THR A 9 -25.57 -2.81 -6.80
C THR A 9 -26.02 -3.29 -5.43
N VAL A 10 -26.59 -4.49 -5.29
CA VAL A 10 -27.15 -4.97 -4.01
C VAL A 10 -26.25 -6.01 -3.34
N ILE A 11 -25.60 -6.90 -4.07
CA ILE A 11 -24.73 -7.90 -3.44
C ILE A 11 -23.34 -7.31 -3.18
N GLU A 12 -22.71 -6.71 -4.20
CA GLU A 12 -21.31 -6.24 -4.13
C GLU A 12 -21.11 -4.89 -3.44
N ARG A 13 -22.15 -4.07 -3.29
CA ARG A 13 -22.04 -2.77 -2.59
C ARG A 13 -22.71 -2.73 -1.23
N LEU A 14 -23.68 -3.62 -0.99
CA LEU A 14 -24.53 -3.60 0.20
C LEU A 14 -24.25 -4.80 1.12
N LEU A 15 -23.80 -5.95 0.60
CA LEU A 15 -23.55 -7.16 1.40
C LEU A 15 -22.07 -7.52 1.53
N LEU A 16 -21.28 -7.27 0.48
CA LEU A 16 -19.84 -7.46 0.48
C LEU A 16 -19.23 -6.07 0.42
N ASP A 17 -18.43 -5.67 1.40
CA ASP A 17 -17.58 -4.47 1.27
C ASP A 17 -16.16 -4.93 0.87
N PRO A 18 -15.92 -5.20 -0.43
CA PRO A 18 -14.66 -5.80 -0.87
C PRO A 18 -13.45 -4.89 -0.60
N PHE A 19 -13.65 -3.57 -0.55
CA PHE A 19 -12.58 -2.62 -0.31
C PHE A 19 -12.14 -2.66 1.15
N HIS A 20 -13.08 -2.63 2.10
CA HIS A 20 -12.74 -2.79 3.52
C HIS A 20 -12.15 -4.17 3.80
N ASN A 21 -12.69 -5.24 3.21
CA ASN A 21 -12.10 -6.59 3.31
C ASN A 21 -10.65 -6.64 2.82
N MET A 22 -10.32 -5.89 1.76
CA MET A 22 -8.95 -5.82 1.25
C MET A 22 -8.03 -5.05 2.20
N ILE A 23 -8.49 -3.93 2.77
CA ILE A 23 -7.73 -3.15 3.76
C ILE A 23 -7.47 -3.98 5.03
N ASP A 24 -8.49 -4.70 5.51
CA ASP A 24 -8.35 -5.62 6.62
C ASP A 24 -7.35 -6.73 6.33
N LEU A 25 -7.41 -7.33 5.13
CA LEU A 25 -6.46 -8.35 4.71
C LEU A 25 -5.03 -7.81 4.71
N CYS A 26 -4.80 -6.61 4.16
CA CYS A 26 -3.49 -5.96 4.18
C CYS A 26 -2.94 -5.81 5.61
N SER A 27 -3.79 -5.36 6.54
CA SER A 27 -3.43 -5.14 7.95
C SER A 27 -3.12 -6.41 8.71
N ILE A 28 -3.91 -7.46 8.49
CA ILE A 28 -3.73 -8.77 9.12
C ILE A 28 -2.49 -9.46 8.55
N SER A 29 -2.25 -9.34 7.25
CA SER A 29 -1.07 -9.91 6.57
C SER A 29 0.21 -9.09 6.74
N ASN A 30 0.14 -7.90 7.36
CA ASN A 30 1.26 -6.97 7.50
C ASN A 30 1.87 -6.54 6.15
N ILE A 31 1.03 -6.26 5.14
CA ILE A 31 1.43 -5.90 3.78
C ILE A 31 0.80 -4.57 3.39
N SER A 32 1.62 -3.55 3.15
CA SER A 32 1.19 -2.31 2.52
C SER A 32 1.17 -2.42 1.00
N ILE A 33 0.21 -1.76 0.36
CA ILE A 33 0.09 -1.71 -1.10
C ILE A 33 0.37 -0.29 -1.56
N PHE A 34 1.29 -0.14 -2.52
CA PHE A 34 1.65 1.12 -3.13
C PHE A 34 1.41 1.02 -4.64
N VAL A 35 0.46 1.79 -5.16
CA VAL A 35 0.03 1.74 -6.57
C VAL A 35 0.25 3.09 -7.22
N LEU A 36 0.96 3.12 -8.34
CA LEU A 36 1.15 4.33 -9.15
C LEU A 36 0.29 4.24 -10.41
N THR A 37 -0.62 5.20 -10.59
CA THR A 37 -1.37 5.36 -11.84
C THR A 37 -0.62 6.26 -12.81
N HIS A 38 0.17 7.19 -12.26
CA HIS A 38 1.03 8.12 -12.97
C HIS A 38 2.41 8.17 -12.28
N PRO A 39 3.43 8.78 -12.90
CA PRO A 39 4.78 8.77 -12.36
C PRO A 39 4.94 9.27 -10.92
N LEU A 40 4.13 10.25 -10.53
CA LEU A 40 4.16 10.90 -9.22
C LEU A 40 2.82 10.85 -8.50
N HIS A 41 1.84 10.10 -9.01
CA HIS A 41 0.49 10.08 -8.46
C HIS A 41 -0.08 8.66 -8.42
N GLY A 42 -0.82 8.35 -7.35
CA GLY A 42 -1.48 7.06 -7.21
C GLY A 42 -2.16 6.88 -5.86
N TYR A 43 -2.18 5.65 -5.38
CA TYR A 43 -2.88 5.24 -4.16
C TYR A 43 -1.98 4.43 -3.24
N TYR A 44 -2.17 4.61 -1.94
CA TYR A 44 -1.48 3.85 -0.90
C TYR A 44 -2.47 3.26 0.10
N ILE A 45 -2.30 1.96 0.37
CA ILE A 45 -2.97 1.25 1.45
C ILE A 45 -1.91 0.87 2.48
N HIS A 46 -2.05 1.45 3.67
CA HIS A 46 -1.20 1.17 4.80
C HIS A 46 -1.66 -0.13 5.47
N GLY A 47 -0.86 -1.18 5.35
CA GLY A 47 -1.17 -2.49 5.92
C GLY A 47 -0.26 -2.90 7.07
N ARG A 48 0.39 -1.95 7.77
CA ARG A 48 1.24 -2.31 8.91
C ARG A 48 0.37 -2.86 10.04
N SER A 49 0.65 -4.09 10.45
CA SER A 49 -0.06 -4.72 11.55
C SER A 49 0.35 -4.09 12.88
N VAL A 50 -0.58 -4.02 13.81
CA VAL A 50 -0.32 -3.65 15.21
C VAL A 50 0.29 -4.82 16.00
N HIS A 51 0.33 -6.02 15.40
CA HIS A 51 0.88 -7.23 15.98
C HIS A 51 2.23 -7.58 15.35
N ASP A 52 3.10 -8.24 16.12
CA ASP A 52 4.48 -8.54 15.70
C ASP A 52 4.58 -9.47 14.48
N ARG A 53 3.60 -10.37 14.31
CA ARG A 53 3.61 -11.40 13.27
C ARG A 53 2.20 -11.63 12.73
N ALA A 54 2.11 -11.68 11.40
CA ALA A 54 0.88 -12.06 10.69
C ALA A 54 0.63 -13.58 10.75
N ASP A 55 1.67 -14.39 10.56
CA ASP A 55 1.59 -15.85 10.59
C ASP A 55 1.70 -16.37 12.03
N THR A 56 0.56 -16.51 12.70
CA THR A 56 0.46 -16.97 14.09
C THR A 56 -0.59 -18.05 14.27
N ASP A 57 -0.52 -18.76 15.40
CA ASP A 57 -1.51 -19.77 15.77
C ASP A 57 -2.92 -19.17 15.89
N MET A 58 -3.95 -19.94 15.54
CA MET A 58 -5.35 -19.48 15.59
C MET A 58 -5.76 -18.96 16.98
N ILE A 59 -5.21 -19.55 18.06
CA ILE A 59 -5.45 -19.09 19.44
C ILE A 59 -4.89 -17.68 19.65
N LYS A 60 -3.66 -17.41 19.18
CA LYS A 60 -3.04 -16.09 19.30
C LYS A 60 -3.75 -15.07 18.42
N MET A 61 -4.15 -15.45 17.21
CA MET A 61 -4.95 -14.59 16.33
C MET A 61 -6.25 -14.17 17.01
N ASN A 62 -6.96 -15.10 17.67
CA ASN A 62 -8.17 -14.75 18.41
C ASN A 62 -7.86 -13.77 19.57
N GLN A 63 -6.76 -13.96 20.30
CA GLN A 63 -6.32 -13.03 21.34
C GLN A 63 -5.97 -11.63 20.79
N TYR A 64 -5.39 -11.55 19.59
CA TYR A 64 -5.11 -10.29 18.90
C TYR A 64 -6.41 -9.55 18.56
N LEU A 65 -7.40 -10.26 17.98
CA LEU A 65 -8.72 -9.71 17.67
C LEU A 65 -9.48 -9.25 18.93
N HIS A 66 -9.37 -9.99 20.03
CA HIS A 66 -9.94 -9.57 21.31
C HIS A 66 -9.30 -8.28 21.84
N ARG A 67 -7.97 -8.16 21.76
CA ARG A 67 -7.26 -6.95 22.18
C ARG A 67 -7.62 -5.74 21.32
N GLU A 68 -7.77 -5.92 20.01
CA GLU A 68 -8.25 -4.87 19.11
C GLU A 68 -9.66 -4.41 19.49
N ARG A 69 -10.59 -5.35 19.74
CA ARG A 69 -11.96 -5.02 20.18
C ARG A 69 -11.99 -4.22 21.47
N GLU A 70 -11.10 -4.54 22.41
CA GLU A 70 -11.00 -3.87 23.71
C GLU A 70 -10.13 -2.59 23.67
N ASN A 71 -9.64 -2.19 22.48
CA ASN A 71 -8.72 -1.05 22.30
C ASN A 71 -7.45 -1.15 23.16
N LEU A 72 -6.94 -2.37 23.37
CA LEU A 72 -5.72 -2.67 24.14
C LEU A 72 -4.45 -2.71 23.28
N CYS A 73 -4.52 -2.22 22.04
CA CYS A 73 -3.40 -2.14 21.10
C CYS A 73 -3.38 -0.78 20.39
N GLY A 74 -2.32 -0.52 19.63
CA GLY A 74 -2.22 0.68 18.79
C GLY A 74 -3.31 0.73 17.71
N THR A 75 -3.42 1.88 17.05
CA THR A 75 -4.30 2.07 15.89
C THR A 75 -3.61 1.55 14.63
N ARG A 76 -4.39 1.11 13.64
CA ARG A 76 -3.86 0.53 12.39
C ARG A 76 -3.47 1.58 11.34
N GLY A 77 -3.78 2.86 11.58
CA GLY A 77 -3.53 3.92 10.61
C GLY A 77 -2.05 4.30 10.50
N LEU A 78 -1.72 5.00 9.41
CA LEU A 78 -0.36 5.47 9.15
C LEU A 78 0.05 6.57 10.13
N GLU A 79 -0.90 7.42 10.53
CA GLU A 79 -0.68 8.50 11.50
C GLU A 79 -0.89 8.02 12.93
N ALA A 80 -0.10 8.56 13.86
CA ALA A 80 -0.25 8.27 15.29
C ALA A 80 -1.66 8.62 15.78
N GLY A 81 -2.40 7.61 16.24
CA GLY A 81 -3.76 7.77 16.76
C GLY A 81 -4.86 7.78 15.69
N SER A 82 -4.52 7.68 14.40
CA SER A 82 -5.49 7.51 13.31
C SER A 82 -5.76 6.04 13.03
N GLN A 83 -6.99 5.72 12.62
CA GLN A 83 -7.37 4.41 12.08
C GLN A 83 -7.42 4.39 10.54
N LEU A 84 -7.16 5.53 9.89
CA LEU A 84 -7.22 5.62 8.45
C LEU A 84 -6.01 4.93 7.81
N GLN A 85 -6.29 4.08 6.82
CA GLN A 85 -5.29 3.26 6.14
C GLN A 85 -5.18 3.54 4.65
N THR A 86 -6.04 4.40 4.10
CA THR A 86 -6.15 4.66 2.66
C THR A 86 -5.81 6.10 2.34
N TYR A 87 -4.93 6.28 1.35
CA TYR A 87 -4.40 7.58 0.95
C TYR A 87 -4.32 7.69 -0.56
N ILE A 88 -4.63 8.87 -1.09
CA ILE A 88 -4.19 9.31 -2.41
C ILE A 88 -2.80 9.89 -2.23
N ILE A 89 -1.85 9.49 -3.05
CA ILE A 89 -0.46 9.89 -2.92
C ILE A 89 -0.02 10.75 -4.10
N ASN A 90 0.61 11.87 -3.78
CA ASN A 90 1.32 12.75 -4.70
C ASN A 90 2.77 12.82 -4.23
N LEU A 91 3.70 12.48 -5.11
CA LEU A 91 5.08 12.17 -4.73
C LEU A 91 6.02 13.27 -5.18
N PRO A 92 7.09 13.55 -4.41
CA PRO A 92 8.09 14.52 -4.81
C PRO A 92 8.96 13.97 -5.96
N LYS A 93 9.54 14.86 -6.76
CA LYS A 93 10.39 14.45 -7.90
C LYS A 93 11.60 13.62 -7.46
N ALA A 94 12.16 13.93 -6.29
CA ALA A 94 13.26 13.18 -5.71
C ALA A 94 12.91 11.72 -5.39
N PHE A 95 11.65 11.43 -5.01
CA PHE A 95 11.20 10.04 -4.84
C PHE A 95 11.30 9.27 -6.14
N ARG A 96 10.83 9.89 -7.24
CA ARG A 96 10.77 9.27 -8.56
C ARG A 96 12.15 8.93 -9.11
N GLU A 97 13.12 9.83 -8.94
CA GLU A 97 14.51 9.57 -9.35
C GLU A 97 15.08 8.33 -8.66
N GLN A 98 14.83 8.18 -7.36
CA GLN A 98 15.29 7.03 -6.58
C GLN A 98 14.53 5.74 -6.94
N PHE A 99 13.21 5.85 -7.13
CA PHE A 99 12.36 4.73 -7.53
C PHE A 99 12.75 4.19 -8.92
N ASP A 100 13.00 5.08 -9.89
CA ASP A 100 13.42 4.68 -11.24
C ASP A 100 14.81 4.05 -11.21
N ALA A 101 15.75 4.61 -10.42
CA ALA A 101 17.08 4.01 -10.25
C ALA A 101 16.99 2.59 -9.69
N ALA A 102 16.15 2.35 -8.68
CA ALA A 102 15.93 1.02 -8.10
C ALA A 102 15.22 0.07 -9.08
N SER A 103 14.24 0.56 -9.82
CA SER A 103 13.46 -0.24 -10.78
C SER A 103 14.30 -0.67 -11.98
N ASN A 104 15.16 0.22 -12.50
CA ASN A 104 16.08 -0.09 -13.59
C ASN A 104 17.06 -1.22 -13.23
N ILE A 105 17.52 -1.30 -11.98
CA ILE A 105 18.39 -2.39 -11.51
C ILE A 105 17.64 -3.73 -11.57
N LEU A 106 16.36 -3.73 -11.21
CA LEU A 106 15.51 -4.92 -11.25
C LEU A 106 15.23 -5.38 -12.69
N GLU A 107 14.89 -4.45 -13.59
CA GLU A 107 14.59 -4.76 -15.00
C GLU A 107 15.81 -5.33 -15.73
N ASN A 108 17.00 -4.72 -15.55
CA ASN A 108 18.25 -5.26 -16.09
C ASN A 108 18.56 -6.68 -15.57
N GLY A 109 18.17 -6.98 -14.32
CA GLY A 109 18.26 -8.32 -13.75
C GLY A 109 17.35 -9.34 -14.45
N LYS A 110 16.15 -8.92 -14.86
CA LYS A 110 15.17 -9.76 -15.56
C LYS A 110 15.53 -10.00 -17.02
N GLU A 111 15.97 -8.99 -17.77
CA GLU A 111 16.37 -9.18 -19.17
C GLU A 111 17.53 -10.17 -19.33
N ARG A 112 18.42 -10.21 -18.33
CA ARG A 112 19.54 -11.17 -18.28
C ARG A 112 19.08 -12.60 -17.99
N LEU A 113 17.91 -12.78 -17.38
CA LEU A 113 17.28 -14.09 -17.12
C LEU A 113 16.76 -14.71 -18.43
N ASP A 114 16.01 -13.95 -19.23
CA ASP A 114 15.37 -14.46 -20.46
C ASP A 114 16.40 -14.95 -21.50
N ARG A 115 17.60 -14.38 -21.50
CA ARG A 115 18.70 -14.74 -22.42
C ARG A 115 19.44 -16.03 -22.02
N LEU A 116 19.29 -16.51 -20.78
CA LEU A 116 20.06 -17.64 -20.23
C LEU A 116 19.28 -18.95 -20.11
N ASN A 117 18.06 -19.02 -20.67
CA ASN A 117 17.16 -20.19 -20.63
C ASN A 117 17.71 -21.50 -21.27
N ASN A 118 19.01 -21.59 -21.58
CA ASN A 118 19.64 -22.79 -22.14
C ASN A 118 20.61 -23.54 -21.21
N ASP A 119 20.96 -23.07 -20.00
CA ASP A 119 21.91 -23.80 -19.15
C ASP A 119 21.62 -23.76 -17.63
N TYR A 120 21.55 -24.96 -17.05
CA TYR A 120 21.82 -25.38 -15.66
C TYR A 120 21.06 -24.73 -14.47
N PHE A 121 20.55 -25.59 -13.58
CA PHE A 121 19.75 -25.27 -12.38
C PHE A 121 20.42 -24.28 -11.40
N ASP A 122 21.75 -24.36 -11.21
CA ASP A 122 22.49 -23.45 -10.31
C ASP A 122 22.54 -22.00 -10.84
N ALA A 123 22.52 -21.81 -12.16
CA ALA A 123 22.42 -20.46 -12.74
C ALA A 123 21.05 -19.85 -12.45
N THR A 124 19.99 -20.67 -12.46
CA THR A 124 18.62 -20.24 -12.11
C THR A 124 18.54 -19.80 -10.66
N ALA A 125 19.08 -20.57 -9.71
CA ALA A 125 19.09 -20.23 -8.29
C ALA A 125 19.83 -18.90 -8.00
N ASN A 126 21.03 -18.72 -8.56
CA ASN A 126 21.81 -17.48 -8.40
C ASN A 126 21.13 -16.25 -9.02
N ASN A 127 20.33 -16.43 -10.07
CA ASN A 127 19.59 -15.34 -10.70
C ASN A 127 18.33 -14.97 -9.93
N ILE A 128 17.60 -15.97 -9.39
CA ILE A 128 16.48 -15.75 -8.47
C ILE A 128 16.96 -14.97 -7.25
N GLU A 129 18.13 -15.29 -6.70
CA GLU A 129 18.72 -14.57 -5.57
C GLU A 129 18.96 -13.09 -5.90
N LYS A 130 19.45 -12.76 -7.11
CA LYS A 130 19.65 -11.36 -7.53
C LYS A 130 18.33 -10.60 -7.65
N ILE A 131 17.31 -11.23 -8.23
CA ILE A 131 15.97 -10.62 -8.36
C ILE A 131 15.37 -10.40 -6.97
N ALA A 132 15.46 -11.39 -6.08
CA ALA A 132 15.01 -11.28 -4.70
C ALA A 132 15.71 -10.14 -3.94
N LYS A 133 17.04 -10.01 -4.09
CA LYS A 133 17.82 -8.90 -3.54
C LYS A 133 17.36 -7.54 -4.08
N GLY A 134 17.02 -7.45 -5.36
CA GLY A 134 16.47 -6.22 -5.96
C GLY A 134 15.12 -5.83 -5.33
N HIS A 135 14.22 -6.80 -5.17
CA HIS A 135 12.94 -6.57 -4.48
C HIS A 135 13.11 -6.21 -3.01
N GLU A 136 14.07 -6.83 -2.30
CA GLU A 136 14.39 -6.50 -0.91
C GLU A 136 14.88 -5.05 -0.78
N GLN A 137 15.78 -4.60 -1.66
CA GLN A 137 16.25 -3.22 -1.69
C GLN A 137 15.11 -2.22 -1.96
N LEU A 138 14.24 -2.51 -2.91
CA LEU A 138 13.07 -1.67 -3.20
C LEU A 138 12.12 -1.62 -2.00
N ASN A 139 11.88 -2.75 -1.33
CA ASN A 139 11.04 -2.80 -0.14
C ASN A 139 11.63 -1.97 1.01
N ILE A 140 12.95 -2.06 1.25
CA ILE A 140 13.63 -1.24 2.25
C ILE A 140 13.53 0.25 1.92
N PHE A 141 13.69 0.63 0.65
CA PHE A 141 13.50 2.00 0.20
C PHE A 141 12.08 2.50 0.49
N LEU A 142 11.05 1.74 0.10
CA LEU A 142 9.66 2.12 0.33
C LEU A 142 9.34 2.21 1.84
N MET A 143 9.81 1.27 2.65
CA MET A 143 9.66 1.34 4.11
C MET A 143 10.28 2.62 4.69
N ARG A 144 11.52 2.95 4.29
CA ARG A 144 12.20 4.18 4.74
C ARG A 144 11.50 5.45 4.27
N PHE A 145 10.93 5.44 3.07
CA PHE A 145 10.14 6.55 2.56
C PHE A 145 8.89 6.77 3.42
N ILE A 146 8.10 5.71 3.64
CA ILE A 146 6.89 5.78 4.47
C ILE A 146 7.19 6.20 5.92
N GLU A 147 8.33 5.79 6.49
CA GLU A 147 8.76 6.15 7.84
C GLU A 147 9.39 7.56 7.96
N HIS A 148 9.27 8.41 6.93
CA HIS A 148 9.89 9.75 6.88
C HIS A 148 11.41 9.75 7.08
N ASN A 149 12.09 8.63 6.77
CA ASN A 149 13.53 8.46 6.92
C ASN A 149 14.31 8.82 5.64
N THR A 150 13.69 9.57 4.73
CA THR A 150 14.30 10.03 3.47
C THR A 150 14.06 11.55 3.32
N PRO A 151 14.92 12.40 3.92
CA PRO A 151 14.67 13.85 4.00
C PRO A 151 14.56 14.54 2.62
N GLN A 152 15.15 13.95 1.59
CA GLN A 152 15.12 14.48 0.23
C GLN A 152 13.79 14.25 -0.49
N ALA A 153 13.01 13.28 -0.03
CA ALA A 153 11.76 12.84 -0.63
C ALA A 153 10.71 12.70 0.47
N ASP A 154 10.56 13.71 1.31
CA ASP A 154 9.60 13.70 2.40
C ASP A 154 8.18 14.03 1.92
N TYR A 155 7.18 13.72 2.74
CA TYR A 155 5.78 14.00 2.46
C TYR A 155 5.02 14.47 3.70
N ILE A 156 3.88 15.11 3.48
CA ILE A 156 2.93 15.50 4.53
C ILE A 156 1.60 14.78 4.33
N ILE A 157 0.81 14.64 5.39
CA ILE A 157 -0.52 14.05 5.34
C ILE A 157 -1.56 15.17 5.50
N THR A 158 -2.47 15.29 4.53
CA THR A 158 -3.48 16.36 4.47
C THR A 158 -4.87 15.82 4.19
N ASP A 159 -5.88 16.65 4.46
CA ASP A 159 -7.27 16.37 4.07
C ASP A 159 -7.55 16.89 2.67
N ALA A 160 -8.38 16.17 1.91
CA ALA A 160 -8.86 16.65 0.62
C ALA A 160 -9.68 17.92 0.84
N SER A 161 -9.34 19.01 0.14
CA SER A 161 -10.21 20.18 0.17
C SER A 161 -11.53 19.88 -0.57
N LEU A 162 -12.61 20.56 -0.19
CA LEU A 162 -13.94 20.34 -0.81
C LEU A 162 -13.92 20.55 -2.32
N LEU A 163 -13.10 21.48 -2.82
CA LEU A 163 -12.98 21.74 -4.25
C LEU A 163 -12.19 20.65 -4.96
N GLU A 164 -11.13 20.12 -4.36
CA GLU A 164 -10.37 19.00 -4.91
C GLU A 164 -11.23 17.74 -4.97
N SER A 165 -11.97 17.47 -3.90
CA SER A 165 -12.89 16.34 -3.83
C SER A 165 -14.05 16.47 -4.82
N LEU A 166 -14.58 17.68 -5.04
CA LEU A 166 -15.67 17.92 -5.98
C LEU A 166 -15.22 17.85 -7.44
N CYS A 167 -14.03 18.38 -7.74
CA CYS A 167 -13.53 18.52 -9.10
C CYS A 167 -12.62 17.36 -9.53
N ASP A 168 -12.16 16.51 -8.61
CA ASP A 168 -11.16 15.46 -8.83
C ASP A 168 -9.86 16.03 -9.44
N ILE A 169 -9.41 17.17 -8.90
CA ILE A 169 -8.22 17.91 -9.33
C ILE A 169 -7.35 18.17 -8.11
N GLU A 170 -6.03 18.15 -8.27
CA GLU A 170 -5.07 18.59 -7.25
C GLU A 170 -4.73 20.08 -7.43
N PHE A 171 -4.80 20.87 -6.36
CA PHE A 171 -4.36 22.28 -6.40
C PHE A 171 -2.97 22.51 -5.79
N SER A 172 -2.43 21.58 -5.02
CA SER A 172 -1.10 21.69 -4.39
C SER A 172 0.03 21.30 -5.34
N ASP A 173 1.13 22.05 -5.35
CA ASP A 173 2.37 21.62 -6.01
C ASP A 173 3.14 20.66 -5.08
N SER A 174 3.09 19.37 -5.39
CA SER A 174 3.79 18.31 -4.65
C SER A 174 5.22 18.06 -5.16
N SER A 175 5.79 18.92 -6.02
CA SER A 175 7.09 18.68 -6.65
C SER A 175 8.24 18.53 -5.65
N ASN A 176 8.23 19.31 -4.57
CA ASN A 176 9.30 19.36 -3.56
C ASN A 176 8.99 18.49 -2.33
N VAL A 177 7.76 18.55 -1.83
CA VAL A 177 7.29 17.77 -0.68
C VAL A 177 6.05 17.01 -1.14
N GLY A 178 6.05 15.69 -0.94
CA GLY A 178 4.90 14.86 -1.28
C GLY A 178 3.69 15.18 -0.44
N ASN A 179 2.52 14.76 -0.90
CA ASN A 179 1.27 14.89 -0.19
C ASN A 179 0.52 13.57 -0.17
N PHE A 180 0.13 13.11 1.02
CA PHE A 180 -0.73 11.96 1.24
C PHE A 180 -2.09 12.50 1.67
N VAL A 181 -3.03 12.50 0.73
CA VAL A 181 -4.39 12.98 0.97
C VAL A 181 -5.21 11.85 1.58
N ARG A 182 -5.83 12.10 2.73
CA ARG A 182 -6.70 11.14 3.43
C ARG A 182 -7.88 10.74 2.53
N LEU A 183 -7.99 9.45 2.24
CA LEU A 183 -9.07 8.90 1.40
C LEU A 183 -10.03 8.09 2.27
N GLU A 184 -11.11 8.73 2.72
CA GLU A 184 -12.19 8.03 3.41
C GLU A 184 -13.12 7.35 2.41
N LEU A 185 -13.11 6.02 2.38
CA LEU A 185 -14.09 5.24 1.63
C LEU A 185 -15.45 5.37 2.33
N HIS A 186 -16.24 6.35 1.91
CA HIS A 186 -17.63 6.52 2.34
C HIS A 186 -18.53 5.44 1.74
N THR A 187 -18.34 4.18 2.12
CA THR A 187 -19.44 3.23 2.19
C THR A 187 -19.96 3.29 3.62
N ARG A 188 -21.26 3.58 3.78
CA ARG A 188 -21.93 3.54 5.08
C ARG A 188 -21.61 2.19 5.73
N SER A 189 -20.74 2.18 6.73
CA SER A 189 -20.60 1.03 7.60
C SER A 189 -21.94 0.87 8.32
N ILE A 190 -22.73 -0.11 7.86
CA ILE A 190 -23.88 -0.60 8.59
C ILE A 190 -23.38 -1.79 9.41
N TYR A 191 -22.42 -1.60 10.32
CA TYR A 191 -22.32 -2.45 11.51
C TYR A 191 -21.78 -1.63 12.70
N PRO A 192 -22.38 -1.80 13.89
CA PRO A 192 -22.10 -1.03 15.10
C PRO A 192 -20.77 -1.41 15.78
#